data_AF-A0A0B3AJI9-F1
#
_entry.id   AF-A0A0B3AJI9-F1
#
_cell.length_a   1.000
_cell.length_b   1.000
_cell.length_c   1.000
_cell.angle_alpha   90.00
_cell.angle_beta   90.00
_cell.angle_gamma   90.00
#
_symmetry.space_group_name_H-M   'P 1'
#
loop_
_entity.id
_entity.type
_entity.pdbx_description
1 polymer ?
#
loop_
_entity_poly.entity_id
_entity_poly.type
_entity_poly.pdbx_seq_one_letter_code
_entity_poly.pdbx_strand_id
1 'polypeptide(L)'
;MLLLLPKEIAKKENKSLEEIEELLNKDVMIFILNAVYNEKIHEKDVKHVLEKICSGVPFKEAIKLGKKDFDEVEEKILKIIKEKPNLSHNAYMGLVMKELKGSITGQEAMEIILKLMK
;
A
#
# COMPACT_ATOMS: atom_id res chain seq x y z
N MET A 1 7.08 6.76 -15.14
CA MET A 1 6.93 6.94 -13.68
C MET A 1 8.06 6.28 -12.89
N LEU A 2 8.42 5.00 -13.12
CA LEU A 2 9.47 4.30 -12.37
C LEU A 2 10.84 5.01 -12.32
N LEU A 3 11.24 5.71 -13.39
CA LEU A 3 12.53 6.41 -13.46
C LEU A 3 12.66 7.63 -12.54
N LEU A 4 11.54 8.22 -12.10
CA LEU A 4 11.55 9.41 -11.22
C LEU A 4 11.50 9.03 -9.74
N LEU A 5 11.08 7.80 -9.42
CA LEU A 5 10.90 7.33 -8.05
C LEU A 5 12.19 7.37 -7.22
N PRO A 6 13.38 6.96 -7.72
CA PRO A 6 14.61 7.02 -6.93
C PRO A 6 14.90 8.44 -6.40
N LYS A 7 14.72 9.46 -7.25
CA LYS A 7 14.95 10.86 -6.89
C LYS A 7 13.94 11.38 -5.87
N GLU A 8 12.67 11.00 -6.01
CA GLU A 8 11.63 11.35 -5.04
C GLU A 8 11.86 10.70 -3.68
N ILE A 9 12.22 9.40 -3.67
CA ILE A 9 12.47 8.63 -2.45
C ILE A 9 13.73 9.14 -1.74
N ALA A 10 14.81 9.44 -2.47
CA ALA A 10 16.03 10.02 -1.89
C ALA A 10 15.73 11.31 -1.12
N LYS A 11 14.91 12.20 -1.71
CA LYS A 11 14.49 13.44 -1.07
C LYS A 11 13.64 13.20 0.19
N LYS A 12 12.80 12.16 0.19
CA LYS A 12 11.90 11.82 1.30
C LYS A 12 12.64 11.14 2.46
N GLU A 13 13.52 10.20 2.16
CA GLU A 13 14.27 9.40 3.14
C GLU A 13 15.55 10.09 3.62
N ASN A 14 15.88 11.28 3.09
CA ASN A 14 17.09 12.03 3.39
C ASN A 14 18.38 11.22 3.14
N LYS A 15 18.37 10.43 2.05
CA LYS A 15 19.48 9.59 1.58
C LYS A 15 20.06 10.15 0.28
N SER A 16 21.30 9.80 -0.05
CA SER A 16 21.86 10.17 -1.36
C SER A 16 21.12 9.44 -2.48
N LEU A 17 21.15 10.02 -3.69
CA LEU A 17 20.59 9.35 -4.85
C LEU A 17 21.33 8.03 -5.13
N GLU A 18 22.66 8.00 -4.98
CA GLU A 18 23.43 6.77 -5.16
C GLU A 18 23.00 5.68 -4.18
N GLU A 19 22.78 6.00 -2.90
CA GLU A 19 22.35 5.02 -1.89
C GLU A 19 20.99 4.41 -2.26
N ILE A 20 20.05 5.23 -2.74
CA ILE A 20 18.75 4.75 -3.21
C ILE A 20 18.89 3.90 -4.48
N GLU A 21 19.75 4.27 -5.42
CA GLU A 21 19.96 3.51 -6.65
C GLU A 21 20.63 2.15 -6.39
N GLU A 22 21.52 2.06 -5.40
CA GLU A 22 22.09 0.78 -4.95
C GLU A 22 21.03 -0.13 -4.33
N LEU A 23 20.14 0.43 -3.51
CA LEU A 23 19.01 -0.29 -2.91
C LEU A 23 17.99 -0.70 -3.98
N LEU A 24 17.69 0.18 -4.94
CA LEU A 24 16.73 -0.02 -6.02
C LEU A 24 17.41 -0.52 -7.30
N ASN A 25 18.35 -1.45 -7.15
CA ASN A 25 19.08 -2.05 -8.25
C ASN A 25 18.17 -2.91 -9.18
N LYS A 26 18.77 -3.45 -10.24
CA LYS A 26 18.06 -4.26 -11.25
C LYS A 26 17.31 -5.44 -10.66
N ASP A 27 17.86 -6.12 -9.65
CA ASP A 27 17.23 -7.31 -9.06
C ASP A 27 15.95 -6.92 -8.32
N VAL A 28 15.98 -5.80 -7.58
CA VAL A 28 14.82 -5.24 -6.91
C VAL A 28 13.76 -4.80 -7.92
N MET A 29 14.17 -4.13 -9.00
CA MET A 29 13.25 -3.68 -10.04
C MET A 29 12.57 -4.87 -10.74
N ILE A 30 13.33 -5.90 -11.12
CA ILE A 30 12.80 -7.13 -11.72
C ILE A 30 11.83 -7.82 -10.75
N PHE A 31 12.18 -7.87 -9.47
CA PHE A 31 11.34 -8.46 -8.45
C PHE A 31 10.00 -7.73 -8.31
N ILE A 32 10.01 -6.39 -8.25
CA ILE A 32 8.79 -5.58 -8.15
C ILE A 32 7.92 -5.74 -9.40
N LEU A 33 8.53 -5.73 -10.59
CA LEU A 33 7.80 -5.98 -11.84
C LEU A 33 7.14 -7.36 -11.83
N ASN A 34 7.86 -8.40 -11.39
CA ASN A 34 7.28 -9.74 -11.22
C ASN A 34 6.17 -9.75 -10.17
N ALA A 35 6.29 -9.00 -9.08
CA ALA A 35 5.25 -8.91 -8.07
C ALA A 35 3.99 -8.23 -8.61
N VAL A 36 4.12 -7.18 -9.43
CA VAL A 36 2.98 -6.57 -10.16
C VAL A 36 2.39 -7.56 -11.16
N TYR A 37 3.22 -8.18 -11.98
CA TYR A 37 2.80 -9.11 -13.04
C TYR A 37 2.05 -10.32 -12.50
N ASN A 38 2.50 -10.87 -11.36
CA ASN A 38 1.84 -11.97 -10.66
C ASN A 38 0.70 -11.49 -9.75
N GLU A 39 0.24 -10.25 -9.90
CA GLU A 39 -0.82 -9.62 -9.13
C GLU A 39 -0.62 -9.66 -7.61
N LYS A 40 0.62 -9.79 -7.15
CA LYS A 40 0.95 -9.75 -5.73
C LYS A 40 0.85 -8.33 -5.18
N ILE A 41 1.10 -7.30 -6.00
CA ILE A 41 0.97 -5.88 -5.66
C ILE A 41 0.23 -5.17 -6.80
N HIS A 42 -0.56 -4.12 -6.50
CA HIS A 42 -1.11 -3.28 -7.56
C HIS A 42 -0.08 -2.27 -8.05
N GLU A 43 -0.19 -1.86 -9.32
CA GLU A 43 0.69 -0.84 -9.91
C GLU A 43 0.70 0.47 -9.11
N LYS A 44 -0.44 0.86 -8.54
CA LYS A 44 -0.58 2.08 -7.72
C LYS A 44 0.23 2.02 -6.42
N ASP A 45 0.49 0.81 -5.89
CA ASP A 45 1.16 0.61 -4.60
C ASP A 45 2.67 0.45 -4.75
N VAL A 46 3.18 0.33 -5.99
CA VAL A 46 4.61 0.14 -6.28
C VAL A 46 5.48 1.19 -5.60
N LYS A 47 5.07 2.47 -5.63
CA LYS A 47 5.83 3.55 -4.99
C LYS A 47 5.98 3.32 -3.48
N HIS A 48 4.89 2.96 -2.81
CA HIS A 48 4.88 2.71 -1.36
C HIS A 48 5.74 1.50 -0.98
N VAL A 49 5.71 0.44 -1.80
CA VAL A 49 6.54 -0.75 -1.59
C VAL A 49 8.04 -0.40 -1.72
N LEU A 50 8.40 0.38 -2.74
CA LEU A 50 9.78 0.84 -2.94
C LEU A 50 10.26 1.74 -1.79
N GLU A 51 9.40 2.65 -1.30
CA GLU A 51 9.69 3.47 -0.13
C GLU A 51 10.01 2.60 1.09
N LYS A 52 9.18 1.60 1.39
CA LYS A 52 9.42 0.66 2.50
C LYS A 52 10.76 -0.06 2.40
N ILE A 53 11.13 -0.52 1.20
CA ILE A 53 12.41 -1.18 0.94
C ILE A 53 13.56 -0.22 1.25
N CYS A 54 13.48 1.02 0.77
CA CYS A 54 14.50 2.04 1.01
C CYS A 54 14.63 2.44 2.49
N SER A 55 13.54 2.36 3.25
CA SER A 55 13.51 2.55 4.71
C SER A 55 14.03 1.32 5.50
N GLY A 56 14.43 0.24 4.83
CA GLY A 56 15.02 -0.95 5.44
C GLY A 56 14.06 -2.09 5.77
N VAL A 57 12.79 -2.01 5.33
CA VAL A 57 11.84 -3.11 5.50
C VAL A 57 12.23 -4.30 4.62
N PRO A 58 12.33 -5.53 5.17
CA PRO A 58 12.63 -6.71 4.37
C PRO A 58 11.66 -6.89 3.20
N PHE A 59 12.19 -7.28 2.04
CA PHE A 59 11.41 -7.41 0.79
C PHE A 59 10.11 -8.22 0.94
N LYS A 60 10.15 -9.34 1.66
CA LYS A 60 8.96 -10.19 1.91
C LYS A 60 7.88 -9.48 2.73
N GLU A 61 8.25 -8.49 3.53
CA GLU A 61 7.32 -7.69 4.34
C GLU A 61 6.86 -6.45 3.58
N ALA A 62 7.72 -5.86 2.75
CA ALA A 62 7.36 -4.73 1.89
C ALA A 62 6.22 -5.11 0.93
N ILE A 63 6.23 -6.34 0.40
CA ILE A 63 5.17 -6.88 -0.48
C ILE A 63 3.99 -7.51 0.26
N LYS A 64 4.03 -7.64 1.60
CA LYS A 64 2.97 -8.31 2.35
C LYS A 64 1.64 -7.55 2.31
N LEU A 65 1.65 -6.25 1.97
CA LEU A 65 0.47 -5.54 1.48
C LEU A 65 0.07 -6.02 0.08
N GLY A 66 -0.08 -7.33 -0.08
CA GLY A 66 -0.42 -7.92 -1.36
C GLY A 66 -1.91 -8.09 -1.53
N LYS A 67 -2.37 -8.21 -2.78
CA LYS A 67 -3.78 -8.27 -3.21
C LYS A 67 -4.69 -9.14 -2.31
N LYS A 68 -4.16 -10.22 -1.73
CA LYS A 68 -4.87 -11.10 -0.78
C LYS A 68 -5.21 -10.43 0.56
N ASP A 69 -4.33 -9.58 1.10
CA ASP A 69 -4.62 -8.76 2.29
C ASP A 69 -5.62 -7.64 1.95
N PHE A 70 -5.59 -7.13 0.72
CA PHE A 70 -6.54 -6.10 0.26
C PHE A 70 -7.96 -6.65 0.12
N ASP A 71 -8.11 -7.87 -0.42
CA ASP A 71 -9.40 -8.57 -0.49
C ASP A 71 -9.94 -8.89 0.90
N GLU A 72 -9.11 -9.38 1.83
CA GLU A 72 -9.52 -9.62 3.23
C GLU A 72 -9.90 -8.32 3.96
N VAL A 73 -9.19 -7.23 3.69
CA VAL A 73 -9.51 -5.89 4.20
C VAL A 73 -10.83 -5.39 3.62
N GLU A 74 -11.02 -5.51 2.30
CA GLU A 74 -12.26 -5.10 1.62
C GLU A 74 -13.45 -5.91 2.13
N GLU A 75 -13.29 -7.22 2.35
CA GLU A 75 -14.31 -8.08 2.99
C GLU A 75 -14.64 -7.63 4.42
N LYS A 76 -13.63 -7.29 5.24
CA LYS A 76 -13.87 -6.79 6.60
C LYS A 76 -14.59 -5.44 6.60
N ILE A 77 -14.19 -4.52 5.72
CA ILE A 77 -14.87 -3.23 5.56
C ILE A 77 -16.31 -3.45 5.10
N LEU A 78 -16.54 -4.37 4.16
CA LEU A 78 -17.88 -4.73 3.68
C LEU A 78 -18.75 -5.30 4.81
N LYS A 79 -18.19 -6.14 5.69
CA LYS A 79 -18.90 -6.64 6.88
C LYS A 79 -19.31 -5.49 7.82
N ILE A 80 -18.39 -4.58 8.13
CA ILE A 80 -18.67 -3.40 8.97
C ILE A 80 -19.83 -2.57 8.38
N ILE A 81 -19.83 -2.35 7.07
CA ILE A 81 -20.90 -1.62 6.37
C ILE A 81 -22.24 -2.36 6.46
N LYS A 82 -22.23 -3.68 6.23
CA LYS A 82 -23.45 -4.53 6.29
C LYS A 82 -24.03 -4.64 7.71
N GLU A 83 -23.18 -4.70 8.73
CA GLU A 83 -23.61 -4.80 10.14
C GLU A 83 -24.20 -3.49 10.66
N LYS A 84 -23.74 -2.35 10.13
CA LYS A 84 -24.20 -1.02 10.53
C LYS A 84 -24.55 -0.18 9.31
N PRO A 85 -25.69 -0.43 8.65
CA PRO A 85 -26.09 0.32 7.47
C PRO A 85 -26.41 1.79 7.81
N ASN A 86 -26.42 2.65 6.79
CA ASN A 86 -26.81 4.08 6.86
C ASN A 86 -25.88 5.00 7.67
N LEU A 87 -24.61 4.61 7.87
CA LEU A 87 -23.62 5.54 8.43
C LEU A 87 -23.00 6.40 7.33
N SER A 88 -22.46 7.56 7.72
CA SER A 88 -21.67 8.38 6.80
C SER A 88 -20.29 7.76 6.56
N HIS A 89 -19.67 8.08 5.42
CA HIS A 89 -18.31 7.64 5.08
C HIS A 89 -17.30 7.92 6.22
N ASN A 90 -17.40 9.08 6.86
CA ASN A 90 -16.54 9.47 7.99
C ASN A 90 -16.78 8.63 9.25
N ALA A 91 -18.03 8.22 9.50
CA ALA A 91 -18.35 7.33 10.61
C ALA A 91 -17.81 5.91 10.36
N TYR A 92 -17.91 5.40 9.12
CA TYR A 92 -17.27 4.14 8.75
C TYR A 92 -15.76 4.21 8.86
N MET A 93 -15.13 5.34 8.48
CA MET A 93 -13.71 5.54 8.68
C MET A 93 -13.29 5.36 10.15
N GLY A 94 -14.06 5.91 11.09
CA GLY A 94 -13.77 5.74 12.52
C GLY A 94 -13.80 4.27 12.96
N LEU A 95 -14.75 3.48 12.42
CA LEU A 95 -14.87 2.05 12.72
C LEU A 95 -13.74 1.24 12.08
N VAL A 96 -13.49 1.46 10.79
CA VAL A 96 -12.45 0.80 10.01
C VAL A 96 -11.07 1.09 10.61
N MET A 97 -10.76 2.35 10.96
CA MET A 97 -9.48 2.68 11.60
C MET A 97 -9.36 2.19 13.04
N LYS A 98 -10.46 1.85 13.71
CA LYS A 98 -10.41 1.21 15.02
C LYS A 98 -10.04 -0.26 14.90
N GLU A 99 -10.51 -0.93 13.86
CA GLU A 99 -10.39 -2.39 13.70
C GLU A 99 -9.19 -2.81 12.83
N LEU A 100 -8.83 -2.00 11.83
CA LEU A 100 -7.80 -2.29 10.83
C LEU A 100 -6.57 -1.38 10.94
N LYS A 101 -6.41 -0.73 12.10
CA LYS A 101 -5.25 0.13 12.37
C LYS A 101 -3.95 -0.65 12.22
N GLY A 102 -3.07 -0.19 11.35
CA GLY A 102 -1.76 -0.82 11.09
C GLY A 102 -1.77 -1.84 9.96
N SER A 103 -2.95 -2.32 9.53
CA SER A 103 -3.09 -3.11 8.30
C SER A 103 -3.22 -2.22 7.06
N ILE A 104 -3.88 -1.07 7.19
CA ILE A 104 -4.04 -0.09 6.11
C ILE A 104 -3.86 1.34 6.60
N THR A 105 -3.54 2.24 5.67
CA THR A 105 -3.55 3.69 5.88
C THR A 105 -4.98 4.24 5.84
N GLY A 106 -5.17 5.41 6.45
CA GLY A 106 -6.48 6.08 6.42
C GLY A 106 -6.92 6.48 5.01
N GLN A 107 -5.98 6.72 4.10
CA GLN A 107 -6.28 7.03 2.71
C GLN A 107 -6.80 5.79 1.96
N GLU A 108 -6.13 4.64 2.10
CA GLU A 108 -6.57 3.37 1.51
C GLU A 108 -7.95 2.96 2.03
N ALA A 109 -8.17 3.08 3.34
CA ALA A 109 -9.47 2.80 3.96
C ALA A 109 -10.60 3.64 3.35
N MET A 110 -10.36 4.93 3.13
CA MET A 110 -11.35 5.84 2.56
C MET A 110 -11.66 5.50 1.09
N GLU A 111 -10.64 5.16 0.30
CA GLU A 111 -10.83 4.71 -1.09
C GLU A 111 -11.76 3.49 -1.16
N ILE A 112 -11.56 2.50 -0.29
CA ILE A 112 -12.35 1.28 -0.25
C ILE A 112 -13.79 1.57 0.20
N ILE A 113 -13.98 2.37 1.25
CA ILE A 113 -15.32 2.75 1.74
C ILE A 113 -16.11 3.46 0.63
N LEU A 114 -15.49 4.42 -0.07
CA LEU A 114 -16.14 5.13 -1.18
C LEU A 114 -16.48 4.21 -2.35
N LYS A 115 -15.63 3.22 -2.63
CA LYS A 115 -15.89 2.20 -3.67
C LYS A 115 -17.07 1.31 -3.32
N LEU A 116 -17.21 0.92 -2.05
CA LEU A 116 -18.27 0.01 -1.58
C LEU A 116 -19.62 0.69 -1.32
N MET A 117 -19.63 2.00 -1.09
CA MET A 117 -20.86 2.79 -0.85
C MET A 117 -21.43 3.47 -2.10
N LYS A 118 -20.79 3.30 -3.27
CA LYS A 118 -21.36 3.67 -4.57
C LYS A 118 -22.43 2.67 -5.01
#